data_AF-A0AAD9MZ34-F1
#
_entry.id   AF-A0AAD9MZ34-F1
#
_cell.length_a   1.000
_cell.length_b   1.000
_cell.length_c   1.000
_cell.angle_alpha   90.00
_cell.angle_beta   90.00
_cell.angle_gamma   90.00
#
_symmetry.space_group_name_H-M   'P 1'
#
loop_
_entity.id
_entity.type
_entity.pdbx_description
1 polymer ?
#
loop_
_entity_poly.entity_id
_entity_poly.type
_entity_poly.pdbx_seq_one_letter_code
_entity_poly.pdbx_strand_id
1 'polypeptide(L)'
;CSAVPDYRYDKKTVLLVSLVLAILHNITTSCVFVSYFITNHPTFPKCRTWRPKKFLMSYEDNDEKKEDERKSNLEVKFFSIQTFWYILLLVCSLLGSFCYGYFFSLHLLHMAQFNQLVKHAIQVVSKNGRSLLWVSFYGIFVFYIYALISFAFYREIYPSTEGLYCTRMYECFVTILRHRLIVSEFEFPNPTGKPFIYYFYKALFDVPFIIIITIGLNIIFGIIVDTFSELRHNKWQVENDMHALCFICSRSSYDFEHNGDGFAKHVKEEHYLWSYLFFFIHLDETRPNDYTALYSHVSRQLEKKDCGFFPINRALSLQHEEDNSEIQL
;
A
#
# COMPACT_ATOMS: atom_id res chain seq x y z
N CYS A 1 28.64 6.23 -29.24
CA CYS A 1 29.52 5.09 -28.95
C CYS A 1 28.72 3.96 -28.33
N SER A 2 28.11 3.13 -29.17
CA SER A 2 27.41 1.90 -28.77
C SER A 2 28.47 0.83 -28.45
N ALA A 3 28.89 0.77 -27.20
CA ALA A 3 29.72 -0.32 -26.67
C ALA A 3 28.84 -1.56 -26.41
N VAL A 4 28.13 -2.04 -27.43
CA VAL A 4 27.56 -3.38 -27.40
C VAL A 4 28.61 -4.29 -28.02
N PRO A 5 29.25 -5.20 -27.26
CA PRO A 5 30.23 -6.12 -27.84
C PRO A 5 29.57 -6.93 -28.97
N ASP A 6 30.20 -6.92 -30.15
CA ASP A 6 29.82 -7.73 -31.31
C ASP A 6 30.08 -9.21 -31.00
N TYR A 7 29.15 -9.83 -30.28
CA TYR A 7 29.12 -11.27 -30.18
C TYR A 7 28.71 -11.85 -31.55
N ARG A 8 29.61 -12.60 -32.20
CA ARG A 8 29.30 -13.46 -33.35
C ARG A 8 28.44 -14.65 -32.91
N TYR A 9 27.19 -14.39 -32.54
CA TYR A 9 26.17 -15.43 -32.51
C TYR A 9 25.50 -15.50 -33.88
N ASP A 10 25.19 -16.72 -34.33
CA ASP A 10 24.32 -16.88 -35.50
C ASP A 10 22.97 -16.21 -35.20
N LYS A 11 22.66 -15.15 -35.95
CA LYS A 11 21.45 -14.34 -35.77
C LYS A 11 20.20 -15.21 -35.81
N LYS A 12 20.22 -16.33 -36.54
CA LYS A 12 19.11 -17.28 -36.61
C LYS A 12 18.92 -18.03 -35.29
N THR A 13 20.00 -18.46 -34.66
CA THR A 13 19.97 -19.18 -33.37
C THR A 13 19.49 -18.25 -32.25
N VAL A 14 19.96 -17.00 -32.20
CA VAL A 14 19.52 -16.02 -31.18
C VAL A 14 18.04 -15.67 -31.36
N LEU A 15 17.59 -15.49 -32.60
CA LEU A 15 16.18 -15.21 -32.90
C LEU A 15 15.29 -16.41 -32.50
N LEU A 16 15.72 -17.63 -32.79
CA LEU A 16 14.97 -18.84 -32.46
C LEU A 16 14.90 -19.06 -30.94
N VAL A 17 16.02 -18.90 -30.22
CA VAL A 17 16.05 -19.03 -28.76
C VAL A 17 15.20 -17.95 -28.08
N SER A 18 15.29 -16.70 -28.53
CA SER A 18 14.48 -15.59 -27.97
C SER A 18 12.98 -15.78 -28.24
N LEU A 19 12.60 -16.28 -29.42
CA LEU A 19 11.20 -16.61 -29.74
C LEU A 19 10.66 -17.75 -28.87
N VAL A 20 11.43 -18.82 -28.68
CA VAL A 20 11.03 -19.93 -27.79
C VAL A 20 10.87 -19.46 -26.34
N LEU A 21 11.80 -18.66 -25.83
CA LEU A 21 11.72 -18.10 -24.48
C LEU A 21 10.55 -17.13 -24.33
N ALA A 22 10.27 -16.30 -25.33
CA ALA A 22 9.11 -15.40 -25.32
C ALA A 22 7.79 -16.15 -25.31
N ILE A 23 7.64 -17.21 -26.12
CA ILE A 23 6.44 -18.06 -26.11
C ILE A 23 6.27 -18.71 -24.74
N LEU A 24 7.34 -19.30 -24.19
CA LEU A 24 7.29 -19.91 -22.85
C LEU A 24 6.89 -18.88 -21.79
N HIS A 25 7.44 -17.67 -21.84
CA HIS A 25 7.14 -16.59 -20.90
C HIS A 25 5.70 -16.09 -21.01
N ASN A 26 5.14 -15.99 -22.22
CA ASN A 26 3.74 -15.64 -22.44
C ASN A 26 2.80 -16.72 -21.87
N ILE A 27 3.14 -18.00 -22.07
CA ILE A 27 2.36 -19.12 -21.52
C ILE A 27 2.38 -19.05 -19.99
N THR A 28 3.55 -18.93 -19.37
CA THR A 28 3.65 -18.87 -17.91
C THR A 28 2.95 -17.64 -17.33
N THR A 29 3.09 -16.46 -17.96
CA THR A 29 2.39 -15.24 -17.55
C THR A 29 0.87 -15.39 -17.66
N SER A 30 0.40 -16.03 -18.73
CA SER A 30 -1.03 -16.32 -18.92
C SER A 30 -1.54 -17.31 -17.87
N CYS A 31 -0.76 -18.35 -17.52
CA CYS A 31 -1.12 -19.27 -16.44
C CYS A 31 -1.21 -18.58 -15.08
N VAL A 32 -0.28 -17.68 -14.77
CA VAL A 32 -0.31 -16.87 -13.53
C VAL A 32 -1.56 -15.98 -13.50
N PHE A 33 -1.88 -15.33 -14.61
CA PHE A 33 -3.09 -14.52 -14.75
C PHE A 33 -4.35 -15.36 -14.51
N VAL A 34 -4.49 -16.51 -15.18
CA VAL A 34 -5.64 -17.41 -15.02
C VAL A 34 -5.73 -17.94 -13.58
N SER A 35 -4.61 -18.37 -12.98
CA SER A 35 -4.55 -18.83 -11.59
C SER A 35 -5.00 -17.74 -10.61
N TYR A 36 -4.61 -16.49 -10.84
CA TYR A 36 -5.05 -15.34 -10.04
C TYR A 36 -6.58 -15.15 -10.11
N PHE A 37 -7.17 -15.24 -11.30
CA PHE A 37 -8.62 -15.12 -11.48
C PHE A 37 -9.40 -16.29 -10.87
N ILE A 38 -8.90 -17.52 -10.97
CA ILE A 38 -9.51 -18.70 -10.35
C ILE A 38 -9.48 -18.58 -8.82
N THR A 39 -8.36 -18.14 -8.26
CA THR A 39 -8.21 -18.08 -6.80
C THR A 39 -9.04 -16.96 -6.16
N ASN A 40 -9.15 -15.81 -6.83
CA ASN A 40 -9.75 -14.61 -6.24
C ASN A 40 -11.19 -14.34 -6.70
N HIS A 41 -11.72 -15.10 -7.68
CA HIS A 41 -13.07 -14.96 -8.24
C HIS A 41 -13.59 -13.50 -8.26
N PRO A 42 -12.97 -12.60 -9.04
CA PRO A 42 -13.26 -11.19 -8.91
C PRO A 42 -14.71 -10.89 -9.29
N THR A 43 -15.48 -10.35 -8.35
CA THR A 43 -16.88 -10.01 -8.57
C THR A 43 -16.97 -8.74 -9.41
N PHE A 44 -17.77 -8.77 -10.47
CA PHE A 44 -18.13 -7.56 -11.19
C PHE A 44 -19.11 -6.75 -10.33
N PRO A 45 -18.98 -5.41 -10.27
CA PRO A 45 -19.97 -4.60 -9.59
C PRO A 45 -21.33 -4.88 -10.24
N LYS A 46 -22.34 -5.29 -9.43
CA LYS A 46 -23.72 -5.41 -9.90
C LYS A 46 -24.08 -4.09 -10.58
N CYS A 47 -24.32 -4.14 -11.89
CA CYS A 47 -24.64 -2.95 -12.67
C CYS A 47 -25.97 -2.41 -12.14
N ARG A 48 -25.93 -1.33 -11.35
CA ARG A 48 -27.12 -0.73 -10.76
C ARG A 48 -27.99 -0.24 -11.91
N THR A 49 -29.09 -0.94 -12.14
CA THR A 49 -30.14 -0.54 -13.07
C THR A 49 -30.52 0.91 -12.79
N TRP A 50 -30.32 1.75 -13.80
CA TRP A 50 -30.56 3.18 -13.77
C TRP A 50 -32.08 3.42 -13.78
N ARG A 51 -32.72 3.32 -12.61
CA ARG A 51 -34.08 3.85 -12.43
C ARG A 51 -33.98 5.31 -11.95
N PRO A 52 -34.59 6.27 -12.65
CA PRO A 52 -34.58 7.66 -12.22
C PRO A 52 -35.39 7.79 -10.91
N LYS A 53 -34.76 8.35 -9.87
CA LYS A 53 -35.46 8.73 -8.64
C LYS A 53 -36.46 9.84 -8.98
N LYS A 54 -37.76 9.53 -8.93
CA LYS A 54 -38.79 10.57 -8.82
C LYS A 54 -38.69 11.21 -7.43
N PHE A 55 -38.61 12.52 -7.48
CA PHE A 55 -38.69 13.48 -6.40
C PHE A 55 -40.07 13.41 -5.74
N LEU A 56 -40.16 12.94 -4.49
CA LEU A 56 -41.24 13.34 -3.59
C LEU A 56 -40.79 13.27 -2.13
N MET A 57 -41.29 14.24 -1.39
CA MET A 57 -40.84 14.77 -0.11
C MET A 57 -41.57 14.10 1.06
N SER A 58 -40.80 13.74 2.11
CA SER A 58 -41.14 13.53 3.54
C SER A 58 -42.45 12.80 3.93
N TYR A 59 -42.31 11.62 4.55
CA TYR A 59 -43.02 11.22 5.79
C TYR A 59 -42.40 9.94 6.39
N GLU A 60 -42.32 9.86 7.72
CA GLU A 60 -41.91 8.68 8.49
C GLU A 60 -42.92 7.53 8.33
N ASP A 61 -42.48 6.32 8.00
CA ASP A 61 -42.79 5.11 8.79
C ASP A 61 -41.94 3.90 8.35
N ASN A 62 -41.92 2.92 9.24
CA ASN A 62 -41.14 1.69 9.31
C ASN A 62 -41.26 0.72 8.11
N ASP A 63 -40.32 -0.24 8.11
CA ASP A 63 -40.38 -1.52 7.40
C ASP A 63 -40.21 -1.53 5.88
N GLU A 64 -38.98 -1.34 5.42
CA GLU A 64 -38.46 -2.13 4.31
C GLU A 64 -37.00 -2.48 4.58
N LYS A 65 -36.76 -3.78 4.76
CA LYS A 65 -35.45 -4.43 4.87
C LYS A 65 -34.50 -3.88 3.81
N LYS A 66 -33.65 -2.92 4.18
CA LYS A 66 -32.33 -2.81 3.57
C LYS A 66 -31.57 -4.02 4.07
N GLU A 67 -31.56 -5.07 3.24
CA GLU A 67 -30.42 -5.95 3.19
C GLU A 67 -29.19 -5.04 3.08
N ASP A 68 -28.56 -4.76 4.22
CA ASP A 68 -27.15 -4.41 4.24
C ASP A 68 -26.46 -5.59 3.56
N GLU A 69 -26.26 -5.49 2.25
CA GLU A 69 -25.40 -6.39 1.49
C GLU A 69 -24.13 -6.52 2.33
N ARG A 70 -23.92 -7.70 2.92
CA ARG A 70 -22.71 -8.08 3.65
C ARG A 70 -21.56 -7.69 2.72
N LYS A 71 -20.89 -6.56 3.00
CA LYS A 71 -19.64 -6.22 2.31
C LYS A 71 -18.63 -7.24 2.79
N SER A 72 -18.55 -8.34 2.07
CA SER A 72 -17.50 -9.33 2.24
C SER A 72 -16.18 -8.62 2.00
N ASN A 73 -15.37 -8.50 3.05
CA ASN A 73 -14.00 -8.00 2.94
C ASN A 73 -13.08 -9.00 2.19
N LEU A 74 -13.62 -10.17 1.79
CA LEU A 74 -12.94 -11.17 0.97
C LEU A 74 -13.25 -11.03 -0.53
N GLU A 75 -14.18 -10.16 -0.94
CA GLU A 75 -14.46 -9.96 -2.36
C GLU A 75 -13.41 -9.07 -3.01
N VAL A 76 -12.56 -9.66 -3.85
CA VAL A 76 -11.66 -8.92 -4.74
C VAL A 76 -12.51 -8.32 -5.86
N LYS A 77 -12.74 -7.01 -5.82
CA LYS A 77 -13.43 -6.33 -6.92
C LYS A 77 -12.60 -6.43 -8.21
N PHE A 78 -13.27 -6.58 -9.34
CA PHE A 78 -12.60 -6.55 -10.66
C PHE A 78 -11.78 -5.28 -10.91
N PHE A 79 -12.11 -4.16 -10.26
CA PHE A 79 -11.36 -2.89 -10.33
C PHE A 79 -10.42 -2.70 -9.13
N SER A 80 -9.72 -3.76 -8.72
CA SER A 80 -8.70 -3.70 -7.66
C SER A 80 -7.34 -3.31 -8.24
N ILE A 81 -6.50 -2.64 -7.44
CA ILE A 81 -5.12 -2.31 -7.83
C ILE A 81 -4.35 -3.58 -8.26
N GLN A 82 -4.65 -4.70 -7.61
CA GLN A 82 -4.01 -5.99 -7.84
C GLN A 82 -4.43 -6.61 -9.17
N THR A 83 -5.72 -6.55 -9.51
CA THR A 83 -6.22 -7.00 -10.83
C THR A 83 -5.57 -6.21 -11.97
N PHE A 84 -5.45 -4.88 -11.82
CA PHE A 84 -4.80 -4.02 -12.81
C PHE A 84 -3.32 -4.37 -13.00
N TRP A 85 -2.61 -4.68 -11.90
CA TRP A 85 -1.21 -5.10 -11.95
C TRP A 85 -0.99 -6.38 -12.76
N TYR A 86 -1.82 -7.41 -12.56
CA TYR A 86 -1.73 -8.65 -13.34
C TYR A 86 -2.14 -8.46 -14.82
N ILE A 87 -3.11 -7.59 -15.10
CA ILE A 87 -3.43 -7.19 -16.48
C ILE A 87 -2.23 -6.49 -17.13
N LEU A 88 -1.60 -5.55 -16.43
CA LEU A 88 -0.42 -4.82 -16.92
C LEU A 88 0.72 -5.79 -17.24
N LEU A 89 0.99 -6.77 -16.39
CA LEU A 89 1.99 -7.80 -16.65
C LEU A 89 1.68 -8.60 -17.91
N LEU A 90 0.44 -9.03 -18.09
CA LEU A 90 0.03 -9.76 -19.30
C LEU A 90 0.23 -8.91 -20.57
N VAL A 91 -0.17 -7.63 -20.53
CA VAL A 91 0.04 -6.69 -21.64
C VAL A 91 1.53 -6.46 -21.92
N CYS A 92 2.35 -6.29 -20.88
CA CYS A 92 3.80 -6.15 -21.01
C CYS A 92 4.46 -7.41 -21.60
N SER A 93 3.93 -8.61 -21.31
CA SER A 93 4.44 -9.89 -21.83
C SER A 93 4.21 -9.98 -23.33
N LEU A 94 2.99 -9.63 -23.77
CA LEU A 94 2.63 -9.54 -25.19
C LEU A 94 3.47 -8.48 -25.91
N LEU A 95 3.57 -7.26 -25.36
CA LEU A 95 4.38 -6.18 -25.94
C LEU A 95 5.88 -6.52 -25.96
N GLY A 96 6.39 -7.28 -24.99
CA GLY A 96 7.77 -7.76 -24.95
C GLY A 96 8.12 -8.64 -26.16
N SER A 97 7.15 -9.41 -26.63
CA SER A 97 7.30 -10.28 -27.80
C SER A 97 7.34 -9.50 -29.12
N PHE A 98 6.66 -8.35 -29.20
CA PHE A 98 6.61 -7.51 -30.41
C PHE A 98 7.68 -6.40 -30.43
N CYS A 99 8.14 -5.92 -29.28
CA CYS A 99 9.01 -4.73 -29.15
C CYS A 99 10.41 -5.08 -28.61
N TYR A 100 11.18 -5.88 -29.37
CA TYR A 100 12.60 -6.20 -29.11
C TYR A 100 12.92 -6.67 -27.66
N GLY A 101 11.94 -7.20 -26.92
CA GLY A 101 12.15 -7.78 -25.59
C GLY A 101 12.25 -6.79 -24.42
N TYR A 102 12.18 -5.47 -24.63
CA TYR A 102 12.38 -4.50 -23.53
C TYR A 102 11.36 -4.63 -22.40
N PHE A 103 10.10 -4.90 -22.71
CA PHE A 103 9.02 -5.02 -21.71
C PHE A 103 9.13 -6.25 -20.81
N PHE A 104 9.96 -7.25 -21.16
CA PHE A 104 10.24 -8.37 -20.26
C PHE A 104 10.98 -7.91 -19.00
N SER A 105 11.74 -6.81 -19.06
CA SER A 105 12.42 -6.25 -17.88
C SER A 105 11.44 -5.83 -16.76
N LEU A 106 10.23 -5.37 -17.11
CA LEU A 106 9.22 -4.96 -16.14
C LEU A 106 8.67 -6.14 -15.32
N HIS A 107 8.81 -7.38 -15.81
CA HIS A 107 8.40 -8.56 -15.06
C HIS A 107 9.29 -8.81 -13.84
N LEU A 108 10.51 -8.28 -13.81
CA LEU A 108 11.36 -8.31 -12.62
C LEU A 108 10.71 -7.59 -11.43
N LEU A 109 9.88 -6.56 -11.69
CA LEU A 109 9.16 -5.85 -10.65
C LEU A 109 8.05 -6.72 -10.02
N HIS A 110 7.53 -7.73 -10.72
CA HIS A 110 6.62 -8.70 -10.13
C HIS A 110 7.33 -9.55 -9.06
N MET A 111 8.61 -9.88 -9.24
CA MET A 111 9.38 -10.63 -8.25
C MET A 111 9.48 -9.90 -6.90
N ALA A 112 9.48 -8.57 -6.93
CA ALA A 112 9.52 -7.74 -5.72
C ALA A 112 8.31 -7.96 -4.80
N GLN A 113 7.16 -8.40 -5.33
CA GLN A 113 5.95 -8.65 -4.53
C GLN A 113 6.05 -9.89 -3.65
N PHE A 114 6.90 -10.86 -4.01
CA PHE A 114 7.14 -12.07 -3.22
C PHE A 114 8.13 -11.84 -2.09
N ASN A 115 8.91 -10.76 -2.14
CA ASN A 115 9.86 -10.43 -1.08
C ASN A 115 9.19 -9.53 -0.02
N GLN A 116 9.08 -10.06 1.20
CA GLN A 116 8.49 -9.33 2.34
C GLN A 116 9.21 -8.00 2.60
N LEU A 117 10.55 -7.94 2.48
CA LEU A 117 11.32 -6.73 2.73
C LEU A 117 10.97 -5.62 1.73
N VAL A 118 10.90 -5.95 0.45
CA VAL A 118 10.58 -4.97 -0.60
C VAL A 118 9.11 -4.54 -0.51
N LYS A 119 8.21 -5.48 -0.22
CA LYS A 119 6.80 -5.17 0.04
C LYS A 119 6.63 -4.19 1.20
N HIS A 120 7.34 -4.42 2.31
CA HIS A 120 7.33 -3.51 3.45
C HIS A 120 7.93 -2.14 3.10
N ALA A 121 9.01 -2.08 2.33
CA ALA A 121 9.59 -0.82 1.88
C ALA A 121 8.58 0.01 1.04
N ILE A 122 7.85 -0.63 0.13
CA ILE A 122 6.79 0.03 -0.66
C ILE A 122 5.63 0.49 0.24
N GLN A 123 5.25 -0.32 1.22
CA GLN A 123 4.18 -0.01 2.17
C GLN A 123 4.50 1.22 3.02
N VAL A 124 5.75 1.37 3.47
CA VAL A 124 6.22 2.53 4.25
C VAL A 124 6.00 3.82 3.46
N VAL A 125 6.42 3.86 2.20
CA VAL A 125 6.27 5.07 1.36
C VAL A 125 4.79 5.33 1.03
N SER A 126 3.99 4.27 0.86
CA SER A 126 2.59 4.40 0.45
C SER A 126 1.65 4.79 1.59
N LYS A 127 1.93 4.41 2.84
CA LYS A 127 1.05 4.64 3.99
C LYS A 127 0.81 6.14 4.23
N ASN A 128 1.87 6.95 4.19
CA ASN A 128 1.81 8.41 4.30
C ASN A 128 1.98 9.11 2.95
N GLY A 129 1.65 8.42 1.85
CA GLY A 129 1.87 8.89 0.48
C GLY A 129 1.15 10.19 0.15
N ARG A 130 -0.02 10.47 0.76
CA ARG A 130 -0.74 11.75 0.56
C ARG A 130 0.09 12.94 1.05
N SER A 131 0.65 12.85 2.26
CA SER A 131 1.50 13.90 2.82
C SER A 131 2.76 14.09 2.00
N LEU A 132 3.42 12.98 1.60
CA LEU A 132 4.60 13.00 0.76
C LEU A 132 4.33 13.67 -0.61
N LEU A 133 3.17 13.38 -1.22
CA LEU A 133 2.73 13.98 -2.47
C LEU A 133 2.54 15.49 -2.32
N TRP A 134 1.83 15.95 -1.29
CA TRP A 134 1.64 17.38 -1.04
C TRP A 134 2.96 18.12 -0.82
N VAL A 135 3.87 17.55 0.00
CA VAL A 135 5.20 18.14 0.22
C VAL A 135 5.99 18.22 -1.09
N SER A 136 6.00 17.16 -1.88
CA SER A 136 6.69 17.13 -3.19
C SER A 136 6.08 18.13 -4.17
N PHE A 137 4.75 18.26 -4.18
CA PHE A 137 4.02 19.21 -5.03
C PHE A 137 4.36 20.67 -4.70
N TYR A 138 4.36 21.03 -3.41
CA TYR A 138 4.83 22.36 -2.98
C TYR A 138 6.31 22.56 -3.28
N GLY A 139 7.14 21.53 -3.15
CA GLY A 139 8.55 21.56 -3.56
C GLY A 139 8.70 21.96 -5.03
N ILE A 140 7.94 21.32 -5.94
CA ILE A 140 7.96 21.65 -7.37
C ILE A 140 7.58 23.12 -7.63
N PHE A 141 6.62 23.69 -6.90
CA PHE A 141 6.29 25.12 -7.03
C PHE A 141 7.43 26.04 -6.59
N VAL A 142 8.14 25.70 -5.51
CA VAL A 142 9.33 26.46 -5.08
C VAL A 142 10.41 26.43 -6.17
N PHE A 143 10.69 25.25 -6.74
CA PHE A 143 11.61 25.11 -7.87
C PHE A 143 11.19 25.96 -9.08
N TYR A 144 9.89 25.98 -9.38
CA TYR A 144 9.35 26.74 -10.51
C TYR A 144 9.51 28.25 -10.31
N ILE A 145 9.20 28.78 -9.12
CA ILE A 145 9.37 30.20 -8.80
C ILE A 145 10.86 30.59 -8.87
N TYR A 146 11.75 29.76 -8.33
CA TYR A 146 13.20 29.98 -8.43
C TYR A 146 13.68 29.97 -9.88
N ALA A 147 13.14 29.07 -10.71
CA ALA A 147 13.45 29.00 -12.14
C ALA A 147 12.97 30.24 -12.91
N LEU A 148 11.79 30.77 -12.59
CA LEU A 148 11.28 32.00 -13.19
C LEU A 148 12.18 33.21 -12.88
N ILE A 149 12.58 33.37 -11.61
CA ILE A 149 13.45 34.47 -11.19
C ILE A 149 14.85 34.30 -11.83
N SER A 150 15.39 33.09 -11.83
CA SER A 150 16.67 32.77 -12.47
C SER A 150 16.65 33.03 -13.98
N PHE A 151 15.55 32.69 -14.66
CA PHE A 151 15.38 32.95 -16.09
C PHE A 151 15.28 34.45 -16.39
N ALA A 152 14.62 35.23 -15.53
CA ALA A 152 14.43 36.66 -15.73
C ALA A 152 15.71 37.48 -15.46
N PHE A 153 16.45 37.16 -14.41
CA PHE A 153 17.56 38.01 -13.93
C PHE A 153 18.95 37.38 -14.09
N TYR A 154 19.05 36.05 -14.15
CA TYR A 154 20.31 35.30 -14.04
C TYR A 154 20.56 34.35 -15.22
N ARG A 155 19.94 34.59 -16.37
CA ARG A 155 20.01 33.71 -17.56
C ARG A 155 21.44 33.45 -18.06
N GLU A 156 22.32 34.44 -17.94
CA GLU A 156 23.72 34.36 -18.38
C GLU A 156 24.57 33.34 -17.60
N ILE A 157 24.12 32.90 -16.43
CA ILE A 157 24.80 31.90 -15.58
C ILE A 157 24.62 30.48 -16.15
N TYR A 158 23.74 30.31 -17.14
CA TYR A 158 23.43 29.01 -17.74
C TYR A 158 23.93 28.97 -19.20
N PRO A 159 25.26 28.92 -19.44
CA PRO A 159 25.79 28.85 -20.78
C PRO A 159 25.56 27.47 -21.40
N SER A 160 25.01 27.45 -22.61
CA SER A 160 24.74 26.20 -23.32
C SER A 160 26.01 25.42 -23.69
N THR A 161 27.17 26.07 -23.69
CA THR A 161 28.49 25.45 -23.91
C THR A 161 28.87 24.46 -22.82
N GLU A 162 28.36 24.64 -21.59
CA GLU A 162 28.63 23.76 -20.45
C GLU A 162 27.49 22.74 -20.23
N GLY A 163 26.58 22.62 -21.19
CA GLY A 163 25.41 21.75 -21.09
C GLY A 163 24.30 22.30 -20.18
N LEU A 164 24.38 23.57 -19.78
CA LEU A 164 23.34 24.29 -19.05
C LEU A 164 22.41 24.98 -20.06
N TYR A 165 21.23 24.39 -20.30
CA TYR A 165 20.25 24.93 -21.24
C TYR A 165 19.24 25.81 -20.50
N CYS A 166 19.20 27.10 -20.81
CA CYS A 166 18.23 28.06 -20.28
C CYS A 166 17.81 29.05 -21.39
N THR A 167 17.41 28.55 -22.57
CA THR A 167 16.89 29.42 -23.64
C THR A 167 15.39 29.61 -23.53
N ARG A 168 14.66 28.53 -23.23
CA ARG A 168 13.23 28.53 -22.91
C ARG A 168 13.02 28.32 -21.43
N MET A 169 11.88 28.80 -20.90
CA MET A 169 11.59 28.69 -19.47
C MET A 169 11.57 27.24 -18.97
N TYR A 170 10.98 26.30 -19.73
CA TYR A 170 10.96 24.88 -19.33
C TYR A 170 12.35 24.25 -19.34
N GLU A 171 13.24 24.66 -20.27
CA GLU A 171 14.63 24.18 -20.29
C GLU A 171 15.35 24.65 -19.02
N CYS A 172 15.17 25.92 -18.66
CA CYS A 172 15.76 26.48 -17.44
C CYS A 172 15.24 25.78 -16.18
N PHE A 173 13.93 25.51 -16.10
CA PHE A 173 13.33 24.76 -15.01
C PHE A 173 13.91 23.35 -14.89
N VAL A 174 14.01 22.61 -16.00
CA VAL A 174 14.62 21.26 -16.01
C VAL A 174 16.11 21.31 -15.63
N THR A 175 16.86 22.29 -16.14
CA THR A 175 18.29 22.48 -15.80
C THR A 175 18.48 22.74 -14.30
N ILE A 176 17.64 23.61 -13.70
CA ILE A 176 17.66 23.89 -12.27
C ILE A 176 17.26 22.66 -11.46
N LEU A 177 16.15 22.00 -11.83
CA LEU A 177 15.68 20.79 -11.13
C LEU A 177 16.77 19.71 -11.13
N ARG A 178 17.43 19.48 -12.27
CA ARG A 178 18.52 18.50 -12.38
C ARG A 178 19.72 18.88 -11.50
N HIS A 179 20.27 20.08 -11.65
CA HIS A 179 21.52 20.43 -10.95
C HIS A 179 21.31 20.62 -9.45
N ARG A 180 20.19 21.21 -9.04
CA ARG A 180 19.91 21.49 -7.63
C ARG A 180 19.39 20.28 -6.85
N LEU A 181 18.56 19.43 -7.46
CA LEU A 181 17.98 18.27 -6.77
C LEU A 181 18.79 16.97 -6.97
N ILE A 182 19.24 16.69 -8.19
CA ILE A 182 19.86 15.39 -8.54
C ILE A 182 21.38 15.45 -8.37
N VAL A 183 22.03 16.46 -8.95
CA VAL A 183 23.49 16.62 -8.86
C VAL A 183 23.89 17.23 -7.51
N SER A 184 22.94 17.88 -6.81
CA SER A 184 23.18 18.64 -5.58
C SER A 184 24.30 19.68 -5.73
N GLU A 185 24.44 20.23 -6.94
CA GLU A 185 25.42 21.25 -7.28
C GLU A 185 24.78 22.62 -7.07
N PHE A 186 25.28 23.32 -6.05
CA PHE A 186 24.80 24.66 -5.68
C PHE A 186 25.59 25.78 -6.37
N GLU A 187 26.78 25.46 -6.86
CA GLU A 187 27.66 26.38 -7.57
C GLU A 187 27.40 26.31 -9.07
N PHE A 188 27.43 27.45 -9.75
CA PHE A 188 27.30 27.55 -11.20
C PHE A 188 28.48 28.33 -11.75
N PRO A 189 28.82 28.18 -13.04
CA PRO A 189 29.89 28.97 -13.66
C PRO A 189 29.66 30.47 -13.45
N ASN A 190 30.73 31.16 -13.05
CA ASN A 190 30.69 32.61 -12.82
C ASN A 190 30.69 33.34 -14.17
N PRO A 191 29.72 34.24 -14.44
CA PRO A 191 29.71 35.03 -15.66
C PRO A 191 30.89 36.01 -15.67
N THR A 192 31.58 36.12 -16.81
CA THR A 192 32.73 37.00 -16.97
C THR A 192 32.32 38.48 -16.98
N GLY A 193 33.07 39.34 -16.27
CA GLY A 193 32.93 40.79 -16.34
C GLY A 193 31.86 41.44 -15.45
N LYS A 194 31.29 40.73 -14.47
CA LYS A 194 30.29 41.30 -13.53
C LYS A 194 30.95 41.91 -12.28
N PRO A 195 30.41 43.03 -11.73
CA PRO A 195 30.92 43.63 -10.49
C PRO A 195 30.59 42.76 -9.26
N PHE A 196 31.34 42.91 -8.18
CA PHE A 196 31.12 42.17 -6.92
C PHE A 196 29.66 42.23 -6.40
N ILE A 197 28.99 43.37 -6.60
CA ILE A 197 27.61 43.57 -6.16
C ILE A 197 26.62 42.58 -6.80
N TYR A 198 26.87 42.14 -8.04
CA TYR A 198 26.05 41.13 -8.71
C TYR A 198 26.13 39.77 -7.99
N TYR A 199 27.35 39.37 -7.62
CA TYR A 199 27.59 38.15 -6.86
C TYR A 199 26.96 38.20 -5.46
N PHE A 200 26.98 39.37 -4.81
CA PHE A 200 26.33 39.57 -3.52
C PHE A 200 24.81 39.34 -3.61
N TYR A 201 24.12 39.96 -4.57
CA TYR A 201 22.69 39.74 -4.76
C TYR A 201 22.37 38.30 -5.19
N LYS A 202 23.22 37.67 -6.00
CA LYS A 202 23.07 36.27 -6.37
C LYS A 202 23.19 35.34 -5.15
N ALA A 203 24.17 35.57 -4.29
CA ALA A 203 24.35 34.81 -3.06
C ALA A 203 23.13 34.98 -2.13
N LEU A 204 22.63 36.21 -1.99
CA LEU A 204 21.42 36.49 -1.20
C LEU A 204 20.18 35.78 -1.77
N PHE A 205 20.12 35.56 -3.07
CA PHE A 205 19.07 34.79 -3.74
C PHE A 205 19.24 33.27 -3.61
N ASP A 206 20.47 32.77 -3.64
CA ASP A 206 20.75 31.32 -3.56
C ASP A 206 20.66 30.74 -2.15
N VAL A 207 21.17 31.46 -1.15
CA VAL A 207 21.17 31.02 0.27
C VAL A 207 19.77 30.57 0.75
N PRO A 208 18.68 31.37 0.60
CA PRO A 208 17.36 30.93 1.06
C PRO A 208 16.88 29.68 0.31
N PHE A 209 17.17 29.55 -0.98
CA PHE A 209 16.78 28.39 -1.77
C PHE A 209 17.50 27.11 -1.31
N ILE A 210 18.79 27.20 -1.00
CA ILE A 210 19.58 26.08 -0.44
C ILE A 210 19.00 25.63 0.90
N ILE A 211 18.65 26.58 1.78
CA ILE A 211 18.04 26.29 3.07
C ILE A 211 16.69 25.58 2.88
N ILE A 212 15.83 26.09 1.99
CA ILE A 212 14.51 25.50 1.75
C ILE A 212 14.62 24.06 1.20
N ILE A 213 15.51 23.79 0.24
CA ILE A 213 15.71 22.43 -0.29
C ILE A 213 16.22 21.50 0.81
N THR A 214 17.23 21.93 1.57
CA THR A 214 17.83 21.11 2.64
C THR A 214 16.78 20.74 3.70
N ILE A 215 15.98 21.73 4.13
CA ILE A 215 14.87 21.49 5.07
C ILE A 215 13.81 20.58 4.43
N GLY A 216 13.43 20.82 3.18
CA GLY A 216 12.42 20.03 2.47
C GLY A 216 12.78 18.56 2.32
N LEU A 217 14.03 18.26 1.93
CA LEU A 217 14.53 16.88 1.83
C LEU A 217 14.58 16.19 3.19
N ASN A 218 14.98 16.92 4.25
CA ASN A 218 14.99 16.39 5.61
C ASN A 218 13.56 16.14 6.14
N ILE A 219 12.58 16.96 5.77
CA ILE A 219 11.16 16.70 6.09
C ILE A 219 10.68 15.43 5.39
N ILE A 220 10.98 15.26 4.09
CA ILE A 220 10.60 14.05 3.34
C ILE A 220 11.21 12.81 3.99
N PHE A 221 12.51 12.85 4.32
CA PHE A 221 13.19 11.76 5.00
C PHE A 221 12.59 11.49 6.40
N GLY A 222 12.29 12.56 7.16
CA GLY A 222 11.61 12.46 8.46
C GLY A 222 10.27 11.73 8.37
N ILE A 223 9.40 12.11 7.44
CA ILE A 223 8.11 11.44 7.21
C ILE A 223 8.30 9.95 6.93
N ILE A 224 9.29 9.58 6.11
CA ILE A 224 9.57 8.17 5.78
C ILE A 224 10.05 7.40 7.02
N VAL A 225 10.97 7.96 7.81
CA VAL A 225 11.50 7.34 9.04
C VAL A 225 10.42 7.19 10.11
N ASP A 226 9.57 8.20 10.28
CA ASP A 226 8.45 8.14 11.22
C ASP A 226 7.47 7.03 10.82
N THR A 227 7.17 6.92 9.53
CA THR A 227 6.29 5.86 9.02
C THR A 227 6.88 4.46 9.23
N PHE A 228 8.20 4.32 9.06
CA PHE A 228 8.90 3.07 9.33
C PHE A 228 8.80 2.69 10.82
N SER A 229 9.00 3.67 11.69
CA SER A 229 8.93 3.50 13.15
C SER A 229 7.52 3.11 13.61
N GLU A 230 6.49 3.76 13.06
CA GLU A 230 5.09 3.44 13.34
C GLU A 230 4.71 2.03 12.87
N LEU A 231 5.10 1.62 11.65
CA LEU A 231 4.82 0.28 11.15
C LEU A 231 5.50 -0.82 11.99
N ARG A 232 6.72 -0.55 12.46
CA ARG A 232 7.42 -1.45 13.39
C ARG A 232 6.69 -1.54 14.73
N HIS A 233 6.27 -0.41 15.27
CA HIS A 233 5.55 -0.37 16.55
C HIS A 233 4.20 -1.10 16.46
N ASN A 234 3.43 -0.89 15.40
CA ASN A 234 2.15 -1.57 15.20
C ASN A 234 2.34 -3.10 15.11
N LYS A 235 3.37 -3.56 14.39
CA LYS A 235 3.68 -5.00 14.33
C LYS A 235 4.03 -5.56 15.70
N TRP A 236 4.91 -4.87 16.42
CA TRP A 236 5.29 -5.27 17.77
C TRP A 236 4.11 -5.29 18.73
N GLN A 237 3.20 -4.31 18.66
CA GLN A 237 2.01 -4.26 19.49
C GLN A 237 1.08 -5.45 19.22
N VAL A 238 0.81 -5.76 17.95
CA VAL A 238 -0.01 -6.94 17.59
C VAL A 238 0.61 -8.23 18.10
N GLU A 239 1.92 -8.41 17.92
CA GLU A 239 2.63 -9.60 18.43
C GLU A 239 2.57 -9.67 19.96
N ASN A 240 2.77 -8.55 20.66
CA ASN A 240 2.69 -8.48 22.11
C ASN A 240 1.28 -8.80 22.63
N ASP A 241 0.24 -8.22 22.02
CA ASP A 241 -1.15 -8.45 22.40
C ASP A 241 -1.56 -9.92 22.20
N MET A 242 -1.07 -10.57 21.14
CA MET A 242 -1.29 -12.01 20.90
C MET A 242 -0.68 -12.90 21.99
N HIS A 243 0.37 -12.45 22.67
CA HIS A 243 1.00 -13.19 23.77
C HIS A 243 0.48 -12.78 25.15
N ALA A 244 -0.02 -11.55 25.28
CA ALA A 244 -0.46 -10.99 26.56
C ALA A 244 -1.95 -11.21 26.84
N LEU A 245 -2.79 -11.34 25.80
CA LEU A 245 -4.24 -11.39 25.94
C LEU A 245 -4.83 -12.50 25.07
N CYS A 246 -5.88 -13.17 25.56
CA CYS A 246 -6.65 -14.10 24.74
C CYS A 246 -7.57 -13.32 23.78
N PHE A 247 -7.55 -13.65 22.48
CA PHE A 247 -8.34 -12.97 21.46
C PHE A 247 -9.86 -13.03 21.69
N ILE A 248 -10.36 -14.12 22.30
CA ILE A 248 -11.80 -14.36 22.47
C ILE A 248 -12.35 -13.71 23.75
N CYS A 249 -11.69 -13.94 24.88
CA CYS A 249 -12.18 -13.47 26.18
C CYS A 249 -11.48 -12.21 26.71
N SER A 250 -10.43 -11.73 26.05
CA SER A 250 -9.67 -10.52 26.45
C SER A 250 -9.04 -10.57 27.86
N ARG A 251 -8.96 -11.75 28.48
CA ARG A 251 -8.24 -11.96 29.75
C ARG A 251 -6.73 -12.07 29.54
N SER A 252 -5.98 -11.69 30.56
CA SER A 252 -4.52 -11.67 30.50
C SER A 252 -3.93 -13.06 30.56
N SER A 253 -2.80 -13.28 29.89
CA SER A 253 -2.05 -14.54 29.99
C SER A 253 -1.60 -14.80 31.42
N TYR A 254 -1.31 -13.75 32.20
CA TYR A 254 -0.95 -13.85 33.61
C TYR A 254 -2.01 -14.60 34.42
N ASP A 255 -3.30 -14.30 34.23
CA ASP A 255 -4.39 -14.95 34.97
C ASP A 255 -4.41 -16.46 34.72
N PHE A 256 -4.20 -16.88 33.48
CA PHE A 256 -4.19 -18.31 33.11
C PHE A 256 -2.93 -19.05 33.56
N GLU A 257 -1.79 -18.36 33.65
CA GLU A 257 -0.55 -18.95 34.16
C GLU A 257 -0.59 -19.13 35.69
N HIS A 258 -1.32 -18.28 36.43
CA HIS A 258 -1.35 -18.34 37.90
C HIS A 258 -2.55 -19.11 38.44
N ASN A 259 -3.73 -18.92 37.83
CA ASN A 259 -5.00 -19.40 38.36
C ASN A 259 -5.65 -20.48 37.48
N GLY A 260 -5.10 -20.73 36.29
CA GLY A 260 -5.60 -21.73 35.34
C GLY A 260 -4.57 -22.81 34.99
N ASP A 261 -4.87 -23.55 33.91
CA ASP A 261 -4.03 -24.64 33.40
C ASP A 261 -2.94 -24.17 32.39
N GLY A 262 -2.62 -22.87 32.37
CA GLY A 262 -1.66 -22.25 31.45
C GLY A 262 -2.28 -21.63 30.20
N PHE A 263 -1.69 -20.53 29.73
CA PHE A 263 -2.26 -19.71 28.65
C PHE A 263 -2.27 -20.44 27.30
N ALA A 264 -1.22 -21.20 26.99
CA ALA A 264 -1.10 -21.92 25.73
C ALA A 264 -2.19 -22.99 25.56
N LYS A 265 -2.57 -23.68 26.66
CA LYS A 265 -3.65 -24.66 26.67
C LYS A 265 -5.00 -23.96 26.47
N HIS A 266 -5.24 -22.87 27.20
CA HIS A 266 -6.46 -22.06 27.06
C HIS A 266 -6.70 -21.63 25.60
N VAL A 267 -5.69 -21.06 24.93
CA VAL A 267 -5.83 -20.59 23.53
C VAL A 267 -6.02 -21.73 22.53
N LYS A 268 -5.42 -22.90 22.77
CA LYS A 268 -5.41 -24.01 21.79
C LYS A 268 -6.59 -24.99 21.96
N GLU A 269 -7.06 -25.20 23.18
CA GLU A 269 -8.08 -26.21 23.49
C GLU A 269 -9.44 -25.58 23.85
N GLU A 270 -9.44 -24.47 24.60
CA GLU A 270 -10.69 -23.82 25.04
C GLU A 270 -11.14 -22.73 24.04
N HIS A 271 -10.28 -21.74 23.79
CA HIS A 271 -10.56 -20.56 22.97
C HIS A 271 -9.84 -20.59 21.62
N TYR A 272 -9.91 -21.73 20.93
CA TYR A 272 -9.33 -21.86 19.61
C TYR A 272 -10.13 -21.09 18.54
N LEU A 273 -9.50 -20.09 17.94
CA LEU A 273 -10.14 -19.17 16.98
C LEU A 273 -10.90 -19.88 15.85
N TRP A 274 -10.34 -20.95 15.29
CA TRP A 274 -10.94 -21.65 14.16
C TRP A 274 -12.18 -22.45 14.55
N SER A 275 -12.28 -22.91 15.79
CA SER A 275 -13.49 -23.59 16.28
C SER A 275 -14.71 -22.66 16.22
N TYR A 276 -14.54 -21.38 16.54
CA TYR A 276 -15.61 -20.37 16.41
C TYR A 276 -16.01 -20.17 14.94
N LEU A 277 -15.03 -20.12 14.02
CA LEU A 277 -15.32 -19.99 12.59
C LEU A 277 -16.08 -21.21 12.06
N PHE A 278 -15.63 -22.43 12.39
CA PHE A 278 -16.30 -23.66 11.98
C PHE A 278 -17.70 -23.76 12.57
N PHE A 279 -17.90 -23.27 13.79
CA PHE A 279 -19.22 -23.20 14.39
C PHE A 279 -20.16 -22.26 13.62
N PHE A 280 -19.69 -21.09 13.17
CA PHE A 280 -20.50 -20.20 12.35
C PHE A 280 -20.84 -20.79 10.97
N ILE A 281 -19.89 -21.48 10.33
CA ILE A 281 -20.14 -22.19 9.06
C ILE A 281 -21.18 -23.29 9.29
N HIS A 282 -21.03 -24.07 10.37
CA HIS A 282 -21.98 -25.12 10.72
C HIS A 282 -23.39 -24.57 10.99
N LEU A 283 -23.52 -23.42 11.65
CA LEU A 283 -24.81 -22.76 11.85
C LEU A 283 -25.45 -22.32 10.52
N ASP A 284 -24.65 -21.80 9.58
CA ASP A 284 -25.13 -21.33 8.27
C ASP A 284 -25.57 -22.50 7.36
N GLU A 285 -24.87 -23.63 7.40
CA GLU A 285 -25.21 -24.83 6.62
C GLU A 285 -26.37 -25.64 7.22
N THR A 286 -26.55 -25.57 8.55
CA THR A 286 -27.59 -26.34 9.25
C THR A 286 -28.95 -25.68 9.08
N ARG A 287 -29.98 -26.49 8.79
CA ARG A 287 -31.34 -25.98 8.62
C ARG A 287 -31.89 -25.46 9.95
N PRO A 288 -32.66 -24.35 9.97
CA PRO A 288 -33.17 -23.77 11.22
C PRO A 288 -34.01 -24.71 12.09
N ASN A 289 -34.71 -25.68 11.48
CA ASN A 289 -35.51 -26.68 12.19
C ASN A 289 -34.66 -27.73 12.93
N ASP A 290 -33.40 -27.91 12.53
CA ASP A 290 -32.47 -28.87 13.11
C ASP A 290 -31.61 -28.22 14.23
N TYR A 291 -31.88 -26.96 14.60
CA TYR A 291 -31.17 -26.25 15.65
C TYR A 291 -31.54 -26.74 17.05
N THR A 292 -30.52 -27.06 17.86
CA THR A 292 -30.65 -27.17 19.32
C THR A 292 -30.98 -25.80 19.93
N ALA A 293 -31.53 -25.77 21.15
CA ALA A 293 -31.85 -24.52 21.86
C ALA A 293 -30.69 -23.50 21.90
N LEU A 294 -29.46 -23.97 22.14
CA LEU A 294 -28.25 -23.13 22.12
C LEU A 294 -27.95 -22.55 20.74
N TYR A 295 -28.09 -23.35 19.68
CA TYR A 295 -27.86 -22.92 18.30
C TYR A 295 -28.90 -21.89 17.86
N SER A 296 -30.17 -22.11 18.22
CA SER A 296 -31.24 -21.14 17.98
C SER A 296 -30.99 -19.82 18.71
N HIS A 297 -30.52 -19.88 19.96
CA HIS A 297 -30.17 -18.68 20.73
C HIS A 297 -29.06 -17.87 20.05
N VAL A 298 -27.94 -18.51 19.69
CA VAL A 298 -26.83 -17.83 19.02
C VAL A 298 -27.22 -17.32 17.64
N SER A 299 -27.95 -18.11 16.85
CA SER A 299 -28.46 -17.71 15.53
C SER A 299 -29.32 -16.45 15.62
N ARG A 300 -30.24 -16.39 16.61
CA ARG A 300 -31.08 -15.20 16.85
C ARG A 300 -30.28 -13.96 17.26
N GLN A 301 -29.21 -14.13 18.03
CA GLN A 301 -28.32 -13.01 18.39
C GLN A 301 -27.51 -12.52 17.18
N LEU A 302 -27.02 -13.45 16.35
CA LEU A 302 -26.34 -13.12 15.09
C LEU A 302 -27.25 -12.36 14.11
N GLU A 303 -28.52 -12.76 13.98
CA GLU A 303 -29.51 -12.03 13.18
C GLU A 303 -29.72 -10.58 13.67
N LYS A 304 -29.67 -10.38 14.99
CA LYS A 304 -29.74 -9.06 15.62
C LYS A 304 -28.42 -8.28 15.58
N LYS A 305 -27.34 -8.87 15.04
CA LYS A 305 -25.96 -8.35 15.08
C LYS A 305 -25.48 -8.08 16.52
N ASP A 306 -25.97 -8.86 17.48
CA ASP A 306 -25.56 -8.82 18.88
C ASP A 306 -24.50 -9.90 19.14
N CYS A 307 -23.36 -9.48 19.68
CA CYS A 307 -22.21 -10.34 19.97
C CYS A 307 -22.12 -10.73 21.47
N GLY A 308 -23.19 -10.54 22.24
CA GLY A 308 -23.21 -10.82 23.67
C GLY A 308 -22.98 -12.28 24.09
N PHE A 309 -23.00 -13.25 23.17
CA PHE A 309 -22.65 -14.65 23.48
C PHE A 309 -21.15 -14.89 23.62
N PHE A 310 -20.28 -13.96 23.19
CA PHE A 310 -18.85 -14.14 23.39
C PHE A 310 -18.48 -13.98 24.87
N PRO A 311 -17.58 -14.82 25.41
CA PRO A 311 -17.22 -14.81 26.82
C PRO A 311 -16.22 -13.68 27.14
N ILE A 312 -16.65 -12.42 27.03
CA ILE A 312 -15.79 -11.27 27.31
C ILE A 312 -15.48 -11.21 28.82
N ASN A 313 -14.19 -11.13 29.15
CA ASN A 313 -13.63 -11.13 30.50
C ASN A 313 -13.97 -12.35 31.35
N ARG A 314 -14.37 -13.47 30.75
CA ARG A 314 -14.76 -14.69 31.46
C ARG A 314 -14.13 -15.92 30.81
N ALA A 315 -13.80 -16.92 31.63
CA ALA A 315 -13.33 -18.21 31.14
C ALA A 315 -13.70 -19.33 32.12
N LEU A 316 -14.12 -20.48 31.58
CA LEU A 316 -14.49 -21.65 32.40
C LEU A 316 -13.34 -22.09 33.33
N SER A 317 -12.10 -22.04 32.84
CA SER A 317 -10.89 -22.37 33.59
C SER A 317 -10.58 -21.42 34.75
N LEU A 318 -11.20 -20.23 34.79
CA LEU A 318 -10.99 -19.21 35.84
C LEU A 318 -12.21 -19.03 36.76
N GLN A 319 -13.28 -19.83 36.60
CA GLN A 319 -14.52 -19.68 37.39
C GLN A 319 -14.31 -19.76 38.91
N HIS A 320 -13.37 -20.59 39.37
CA HIS A 320 -13.05 -20.68 40.81
C HIS A 320 -12.49 -19.37 41.40
N GLU A 321 -11.84 -18.55 40.60
CA GLU A 321 -11.36 -17.23 41.03
C GLU A 321 -12.50 -16.20 41.03
N GLU A 322 -13.36 -16.25 40.01
CA GLU A 322 -14.56 -15.40 39.90
C GLU A 322 -15.51 -15.63 41.09
N ASP A 323 -15.81 -16.90 41.41
CA ASP A 323 -16.68 -17.26 42.53
C ASP A 323 -16.10 -16.81 43.88
N ASN A 324 -14.78 -16.93 44.08
CA ASN A 324 -14.11 -16.50 45.32
C ASN A 324 -14.04 -14.97 45.47
N SER A 325 -13.96 -14.23 44.36
CA SER A 325 -13.92 -12.76 44.38
C SER A 325 -15.31 -12.15 44.56
N GLU A 326 -16.37 -12.79 44.05
CA GLU A 326 -17.76 -12.38 44.32
C GLU A 326 -18.20 -12.63 45.77
N ILE A 327 -17.63 -13.61 46.48
CA ILE A 327 -17.92 -13.88 47.90
C ILE A 327 -17.30 -12.80 48.84
N GLN A 328 -16.33 -12.02 48.36
CA GLN A 328 -15.64 -10.99 49.15
C GLN A 328 -16.20 -9.56 48.96
N LEU A 329 -17.24 -9.40 48.14
CA LEU A 329 -18.03 -8.18 47.96
C LEU A 329 -19.41 -8.34 48.61
#